data_AF-A0A812S3M6-F1
#
_entry.id   AF-A0A812S3M6-F1
#
_cell.length_a   1.000
_cell.length_b   1.000
_cell.length_c   1.000
_cell.angle_alpha   90.00
_cell.angle_beta   90.00
_cell.angle_gamma   90.00
#
_symmetry.space_group_name_H-M   'P 1'
#
loop_
_entity.id
_entity.type
_entity.pdbx_description
1 polymer ?
#
loop_
_entity_poly.entity_id
_entity_poly.type
_entity_poly.pdbx_seq_one_letter_code
_entity_poly.pdbx_strand_id
1 'polypeptide(L)'
;ERDVSRVFQKHGLRLEMEKSTARVGKMAEFPYLKASSWVSLMDKKGQLFRLLGLGSSCNDMQAAEPHLLEFWSRYELSHKSHAVFQEAREGRLSLKDCIPCYLHGDEGTTFKKDGVLILSFYCPIGRGVAGAKTGEDPAALSLNFAGHGFKTRFVMASLLKEDYKDDPSVMQQLLKLIIEDIDCCSRKPDAPYIQTFYEVDPWTEEPLFTSTLMHEIGIKPAFFKVDAFHTVSLGIGKNFASGSLALLQTLCRGNTIPERLAILTADYLEFCKEHRVTNYVRKIDKALLGWQHSADGSWNKASLTTALCKFVDFYCKGKNLERHDDEMLRLVASGIRALNYFMSTLYKSELFLEQGLARSVAQAGWHVLAAYGRLAQLTFDAGNPKFTLIPKLRMYWHVVYSLHKDSMSCAWVLNPMAESCSVEEDVIGRYAFLTRHV
;
A
#
# COMPACT_ATOMS: atom_id res chain seq x y z
N GLU A 1 25.83 -17.47 -0.69
CA GLU A 1 25.33 -17.29 0.69
C GLU A 1 26.40 -17.43 1.80
N ARG A 2 27.21 -18.51 1.83
CA ARG A 2 28.24 -18.74 2.87
C ARG A 2 29.26 -17.61 3.06
N ASP A 3 29.75 -17.01 1.98
CA ASP A 3 30.79 -15.98 2.07
C ASP A 3 30.25 -14.63 2.58
N VAL A 4 29.06 -14.22 2.16
CA VAL A 4 28.41 -12.98 2.64
C VAL A 4 28.05 -13.09 4.12
N SER A 5 27.48 -14.22 4.54
CA SER A 5 27.15 -14.46 5.95
C SER A 5 28.40 -14.46 6.83
N ARG A 6 29.50 -15.05 6.35
CA ARG A 6 30.79 -15.08 7.06
C ARG A 6 31.40 -13.69 7.18
N VAL A 7 31.32 -12.86 6.13
CA VAL A 7 31.77 -11.46 6.17
C VAL A 7 30.95 -10.65 7.15
N PHE A 8 29.62 -10.75 7.13
CA PHE A 8 28.76 -10.01 8.06
C PHE A 8 28.99 -10.45 9.50
N GLN A 9 29.17 -11.75 9.76
CA GLN A 9 29.52 -12.26 11.08
C GLN A 9 30.88 -11.73 11.54
N LYS A 10 31.91 -11.76 10.68
CA LYS A 10 33.25 -11.22 10.98
C LYS A 10 33.21 -9.75 11.41
N HIS A 11 32.30 -8.96 10.84
CA HIS A 11 32.16 -7.54 11.14
C HIS A 11 31.06 -7.22 12.17
N GLY A 12 30.48 -8.23 12.83
CA GLY A 12 29.40 -8.02 13.81
C GLY A 12 28.11 -7.44 13.21
N LEU A 13 27.94 -7.53 11.89
CA LEU A 13 26.79 -7.04 11.13
C LEU A 13 25.69 -8.10 10.97
N ARG A 14 25.80 -9.22 11.70
CA ARG A 14 24.85 -10.33 11.67
C ARG A 14 24.06 -10.37 12.97
N LEU A 15 22.74 -10.39 12.83
CA LEU A 15 21.85 -10.82 13.91
C LEU A 15 21.81 -12.36 13.89
N GLU A 16 22.21 -12.99 15.00
CA GLU A 16 22.15 -14.45 15.16
C GLU A 16 20.72 -14.87 15.44
N MET A 17 19.92 -14.89 14.37
CA MET A 17 18.53 -15.28 14.44
C MET A 17 18.40 -16.79 14.28
N GLU A 18 17.76 -17.41 15.26
CA GLU A 18 17.46 -18.83 15.25
C GLU A 18 16.30 -19.11 14.27
N LYS A 19 16.55 -20.00 13.30
CA LYS A 19 15.50 -20.49 12.40
C LYS A 19 14.67 -21.52 13.14
N SER A 20 13.34 -21.34 13.13
CA SER A 20 12.42 -22.36 13.62
C SER A 20 12.05 -23.29 12.47
N THR A 21 11.72 -24.54 12.80
CA THR A 21 11.19 -25.51 11.83
C THR A 21 9.81 -26.00 12.28
N ALA A 22 8.95 -26.29 11.32
CA ALA A 22 7.63 -26.88 11.58
C ALA A 22 7.22 -27.73 10.38
N ARG A 23 6.23 -28.61 10.58
CA ARG A 23 5.62 -29.33 9.47
C ARG A 23 4.67 -28.40 8.71
N VAL A 24 4.90 -28.24 7.41
CA VAL A 24 4.04 -27.46 6.50
C VAL A 24 3.86 -28.28 5.23
N GLY A 25 2.63 -28.76 4.99
CA GLY A 25 2.34 -29.66 3.89
C GLY A 25 3.14 -30.96 3.97
N LYS A 26 3.85 -31.29 2.88
CA LYS A 26 4.74 -32.46 2.80
C LYS A 26 6.12 -32.21 3.43
N MET A 27 6.47 -30.96 3.73
CA MET A 27 7.78 -30.61 4.30
C MET A 27 7.75 -30.82 5.81
N ALA A 28 8.48 -31.83 6.30
CA ALA A 28 8.54 -32.15 7.73
C ALA A 28 9.24 -31.05 8.56
N GLU A 29 10.23 -30.37 7.97
CA GLU A 29 11.04 -29.33 8.61
C GLU A 29 11.08 -28.06 7.74
N PHE A 30 9.92 -27.43 7.55
CA PHE A 30 9.83 -26.15 6.85
C PHE A 30 10.47 -25.03 7.69
N PRO A 31 11.46 -24.30 7.17
CA PRO A 31 12.13 -23.24 7.91
C PRO A 31 11.34 -21.94 7.90
N TYR A 32 11.19 -21.32 9.06
CA TYR A 32 10.59 -19.99 9.21
C TYR A 32 11.26 -19.20 10.33
N LEU A 33 11.03 -17.89 10.33
CA LEU A 33 11.51 -16.93 11.31
C LEU A 33 10.31 -16.44 12.11
N LYS A 34 10.33 -16.69 13.41
CA LYS A 34 9.34 -16.20 14.35
C LYS A 34 9.44 -14.67 14.50
N ALA A 35 8.30 -13.98 14.50
CA ALA A 35 8.22 -12.60 14.93
C ALA A 35 8.70 -12.47 16.39
N SER A 36 8.37 -13.45 17.25
CA SER A 36 8.82 -13.48 18.64
C SER A 36 10.33 -13.56 18.77
N SER A 37 11.01 -14.31 17.89
CA SER A 37 12.47 -14.36 17.82
C SER A 37 13.06 -13.02 17.38
N TRP A 38 12.45 -12.34 16.39
CA TRP A 38 12.87 -11.00 15.98
C TRP A 38 12.78 -10.00 17.13
N VAL A 39 11.60 -9.91 17.77
CA VAL A 39 11.32 -9.00 18.88
C VAL A 39 12.27 -9.28 20.04
N SER A 40 12.35 -10.54 20.49
CA SER A 40 13.21 -10.95 21.60
C SER A 40 14.69 -10.67 21.33
N LEU A 41 15.16 -10.89 20.10
CA LEU A 41 16.55 -10.64 19.74
C LEU A 41 16.85 -9.14 19.73
N MET A 42 15.97 -8.32 19.17
CA MET A 42 16.14 -6.87 19.18
C MET A 42 16.08 -6.31 20.60
N ASP A 43 15.16 -6.77 21.42
CA ASP A 43 15.03 -6.35 22.82
C ASP A 43 16.28 -6.69 23.64
N LYS A 44 16.77 -7.95 23.55
CA LYS A 44 18.03 -8.38 24.18
C LYS A 44 19.25 -7.55 23.75
N LYS A 45 19.21 -6.96 22.57
CA LYS A 45 20.29 -6.09 22.04
C LYS A 45 20.04 -4.60 22.32
N GLY A 46 18.95 -4.24 23.00
CA GLY A 46 18.54 -2.85 23.23
C GLY A 46 18.16 -2.12 21.93
N GLN A 47 17.67 -2.86 20.93
CA GLN A 47 17.42 -2.39 19.57
C GLN A 47 15.94 -2.50 19.15
N LEU A 48 15.02 -2.79 20.07
CA LEU A 48 13.60 -2.97 19.78
C LEU A 48 12.98 -1.76 19.06
N PHE A 49 13.43 -0.55 19.44
CA PHE A 49 13.02 0.72 18.81
C PHE A 49 13.24 0.76 17.29
N ARG A 50 14.12 -0.10 16.73
CA ARG A 50 14.36 -0.18 15.28
C ARG A 50 13.14 -0.66 14.50
N LEU A 51 12.19 -1.35 15.14
CA LEU A 51 10.92 -1.75 14.51
C LEU A 51 10.12 -0.54 14.03
N LEU A 52 10.21 0.59 14.74
CA LEU A 52 9.48 1.84 14.43
C LEU A 52 10.02 2.55 13.19
N GLY A 53 11.14 2.12 12.63
CA GLY A 53 11.71 2.71 11.42
C GLY A 53 12.20 4.16 11.54
N LEU A 54 12.16 4.76 12.73
CA LEU A 54 12.51 6.16 13.03
C LEU A 54 14.00 6.48 12.82
N GLY A 55 14.87 5.47 12.73
CA GLY A 55 16.29 5.66 12.42
C GLY A 55 17.05 6.24 13.60
N SER A 56 17.77 7.35 13.41
CA SER A 56 18.56 7.98 14.47
C SER A 56 17.77 8.91 15.38
N SER A 57 16.50 9.23 15.05
CA SER A 57 15.64 10.06 15.91
C SER A 57 15.05 9.30 17.10
N CYS A 58 15.15 7.98 17.10
CA CYS A 58 14.76 7.11 18.20
C CYS A 58 15.90 6.11 18.41
N ASN A 59 16.51 6.09 19.59
CA ASN A 59 17.71 5.31 19.90
C ASN A 59 17.49 4.28 21.03
N ASP A 60 16.33 4.31 21.68
CA ASP A 60 15.87 3.35 22.67
C ASP A 60 14.33 3.37 22.75
N MET A 61 13.75 2.54 23.63
CA MET A 61 12.29 2.48 23.83
C MET A 61 11.74 3.67 24.63
N GLN A 62 12.57 4.37 25.41
CA GLN A 62 12.14 5.56 26.15
C GLN A 62 11.91 6.74 25.19
N ALA A 63 12.76 6.87 24.16
CA ALA A 63 12.56 7.80 23.06
C ALA A 63 11.37 7.42 22.15
N ALA A 64 10.97 6.14 22.14
CA ALA A 64 9.83 5.66 21.38
C ALA A 64 8.48 5.99 22.02
N GLU A 65 8.41 6.01 23.36
CA GLU A 65 7.20 6.25 24.15
C GLU A 65 6.30 7.40 23.62
N PRO A 66 6.80 8.63 23.40
CA PRO A 66 5.94 9.71 22.92
C PRO A 66 5.33 9.43 21.54
N HIS A 67 6.06 8.75 20.65
CA HIS A 67 5.56 8.39 19.31
C HIS A 67 4.48 7.31 19.40
N LEU A 68 4.65 6.33 20.29
CA LEU A 68 3.69 5.25 20.50
C LEU A 68 2.40 5.77 21.13
N LEU A 69 2.51 6.62 22.16
CA LEU A 69 1.35 7.26 22.79
C LEU A 69 0.60 8.15 21.79
N GLU A 70 1.31 8.94 20.99
CA GLU A 70 0.69 9.79 19.97
C GLU A 70 0.00 8.95 18.89
N PHE A 71 0.61 7.85 18.46
CA PHE A 71 0.02 6.94 17.48
C PHE A 71 -1.30 6.38 18.00
N TRP A 72 -1.29 5.78 19.20
CA TRP A 72 -2.48 5.15 19.75
C TRP A 72 -3.57 6.17 20.07
N SER A 73 -3.21 7.35 20.58
CA SER A 73 -4.13 8.47 20.81
C SER A 73 -4.86 8.89 19.53
N ARG A 74 -4.14 9.09 18.42
CA ARG A 74 -4.75 9.44 17.13
C ARG A 74 -5.53 8.27 16.52
N TYR A 75 -5.03 7.04 16.67
CA TYR A 75 -5.68 5.84 16.15
C TYR A 75 -7.04 5.61 16.82
N GLU A 76 -7.11 5.78 18.15
CA GLU A 76 -8.34 5.58 18.95
C GLU A 76 -9.50 6.46 18.46
N LEU A 77 -9.23 7.65 17.91
CA LEU A 77 -10.28 8.56 17.44
C LEU A 77 -11.22 7.90 16.42
N SER A 78 -10.66 7.10 15.51
CA SER A 78 -11.38 6.38 14.45
C SER A 78 -11.60 4.89 14.76
N HIS A 79 -10.81 4.32 15.68
CA HIS A 79 -10.72 2.88 15.95
C HIS A 79 -11.08 2.53 17.41
N LYS A 80 -12.11 3.17 17.97
CA LYS A 80 -12.47 3.09 19.41
C LYS A 80 -12.74 1.66 19.92
N SER A 81 -13.23 0.79 19.04
CA SER A 81 -13.56 -0.61 19.31
C SER A 81 -12.39 -1.57 19.10
N HIS A 82 -11.19 -1.07 18.76
CA HIS A 82 -10.03 -1.92 18.61
C HIS A 82 -9.65 -2.54 19.97
N ALA A 83 -9.44 -3.87 19.99
CA ALA A 83 -9.20 -4.63 21.22
C ALA A 83 -8.04 -4.09 22.07
N VAL A 84 -7.00 -3.52 21.44
CA VAL A 84 -5.85 -2.89 22.13
C VAL A 84 -6.26 -1.87 23.20
N PHE A 85 -7.33 -1.11 22.96
CA PHE A 85 -7.79 -0.07 23.90
C PHE A 85 -8.51 -0.68 25.09
N GLN A 86 -9.23 -1.78 24.88
CA GLN A 86 -9.81 -2.55 25.98
C GLN A 86 -8.71 -3.16 26.85
N GLU A 87 -7.73 -3.83 26.23
CA GLU A 87 -6.58 -4.42 26.92
C GLU A 87 -5.78 -3.38 27.73
N ALA A 88 -5.59 -2.17 27.18
CA ALA A 88 -4.93 -1.07 27.86
C ALA A 88 -5.73 -0.57 29.07
N ARG A 89 -7.04 -0.36 28.92
CA ARG A 89 -7.92 0.08 30.02
C ARG A 89 -8.02 -0.94 31.15
N GLU A 90 -7.94 -2.22 30.81
CA GLU A 90 -7.94 -3.33 31.76
C GLU A 90 -6.55 -3.62 32.36
N GLY A 91 -5.53 -2.82 32.01
CA GLY A 91 -4.18 -2.92 32.56
C GLY A 91 -3.37 -4.13 32.10
N ARG A 92 -3.84 -4.85 31.06
CA ARG A 92 -3.15 -6.02 30.50
C ARG A 92 -1.99 -5.65 29.57
N LEU A 93 -2.04 -4.46 28.98
CA LEU A 93 -0.94 -3.91 28.19
C LEU A 93 -0.73 -2.41 28.44
N SER A 94 0.41 -1.91 27.98
CA SER A 94 0.87 -0.53 28.13
C SER A 94 1.03 0.09 26.74
N LEU A 95 0.24 1.10 26.39
CA LEU A 95 0.26 1.71 25.04
C LEU A 95 1.61 2.36 24.71
N LYS A 96 2.34 2.87 25.71
CA LYS A 96 3.69 3.42 25.54
C LYS A 96 4.74 2.38 25.15
N ASP A 97 4.45 1.09 25.35
CA ASP A 97 5.31 -0.03 25.01
C ASP A 97 4.71 -0.90 23.88
N CYS A 98 3.57 -0.49 23.32
CA CYS A 98 2.82 -1.27 22.33
C CYS A 98 3.17 -0.78 20.92
N ILE A 99 3.88 -1.61 20.14
CA ILE A 99 4.29 -1.25 18.78
C ILE A 99 3.21 -1.67 17.78
N PRO A 100 2.63 -0.75 16.99
CA PRO A 100 1.70 -1.12 15.93
C PRO A 100 2.43 -1.84 14.80
N CYS A 101 1.84 -2.91 14.27
CA CYS A 101 2.42 -3.72 13.21
C CYS A 101 1.38 -4.09 12.17
N TYR A 102 1.79 -4.09 10.90
CA TYR A 102 1.09 -4.76 9.81
C TYR A 102 1.77 -6.08 9.49
N LEU A 103 0.95 -7.08 9.18
CA LEU A 103 1.37 -8.32 8.55
C LEU A 103 1.11 -8.19 7.05
N HIS A 104 2.07 -8.60 6.24
CA HIS A 104 2.01 -8.48 4.79
C HIS A 104 2.45 -9.78 4.12
N GLY A 105 1.74 -10.14 3.06
CA GLY A 105 2.04 -11.29 2.22
C GLY A 105 1.74 -11.01 0.77
N ASP A 106 2.70 -11.29 -0.11
CA ASP A 106 2.53 -11.13 -1.55
C ASP A 106 3.50 -12.04 -2.33
N GLU A 107 3.14 -12.33 -3.59
CA GLU A 107 3.85 -13.26 -4.47
C GLU A 107 4.77 -12.50 -5.44
N GLY A 108 6.08 -12.72 -5.29
CA GLY A 108 7.09 -12.31 -6.27
C GLY A 108 7.35 -13.39 -7.32
N THR A 109 8.29 -13.12 -8.23
CA THR A 109 8.72 -14.07 -9.26
C THR A 109 10.19 -14.45 -9.11
N THR A 110 10.47 -15.74 -8.95
CA THR A 110 11.81 -16.32 -8.82
C THR A 110 12.60 -16.31 -10.14
N PHE A 111 13.85 -16.78 -10.10
CA PHE A 111 14.68 -17.01 -11.29
C PHE A 111 14.05 -17.92 -12.34
N LYS A 112 13.40 -18.99 -11.90
CA LYS A 112 12.76 -19.95 -12.79
C LYS A 112 11.41 -19.46 -13.33
N LYS A 113 11.08 -18.18 -13.11
CA LYS A 113 9.78 -17.57 -13.41
C LYS A 113 8.61 -18.21 -12.65
N ASP A 114 8.91 -18.92 -11.58
CA ASP A 114 7.88 -19.46 -10.69
C ASP A 114 7.58 -18.48 -9.55
N GLY A 115 6.40 -18.57 -8.96
CA GLY A 115 5.98 -17.68 -7.88
C GLY A 115 6.72 -17.95 -6.56
N VAL A 116 6.98 -16.90 -5.79
CA VAL A 116 7.46 -17.02 -4.40
C VAL A 116 6.64 -16.10 -3.50
N LEU A 117 5.85 -16.69 -2.62
CA LEU A 117 5.17 -15.97 -1.55
C LEU A 117 6.19 -15.54 -0.51
N ILE A 118 6.16 -14.27 -0.10
CA ILE A 118 6.99 -13.74 0.98
C ILE A 118 6.06 -13.16 2.05
N LEU A 119 6.25 -13.60 3.29
CA LEU A 119 5.53 -13.12 4.45
C LEU A 119 6.46 -12.29 5.33
N SER A 120 6.03 -11.09 5.70
CA SER A 120 6.80 -10.15 6.52
C SER A 120 5.90 -9.29 7.39
N PHE A 121 6.46 -8.70 8.44
CA PHE A 121 5.76 -7.70 9.24
C PHE A 121 6.57 -6.41 9.34
N TYR A 122 5.89 -5.29 9.59
CA TYR A 122 6.50 -3.96 9.70
C TYR A 122 5.63 -3.00 10.51
N CYS A 123 6.24 -1.92 11.02
CA CYS A 123 5.53 -0.83 11.69
C CYS A 123 5.06 0.25 10.70
N PRO A 124 3.85 0.81 10.82
CA PRO A 124 3.40 1.93 9.98
C PRO A 124 4.20 3.23 10.18
N ILE A 125 4.80 3.39 11.36
CA ILE A 125 5.63 4.55 11.70
C ILE A 125 6.97 4.45 10.96
N GLY A 126 7.49 5.59 10.49
CA GLY A 126 8.84 5.67 9.96
C GLY A 126 9.29 7.11 9.73
N ARG A 127 10.15 7.33 8.73
CA ARG A 127 10.87 8.62 8.51
C ARG A 127 10.25 9.51 7.43
N GLY A 128 9.02 9.22 7.01
CA GLY A 128 8.30 9.94 5.96
C GLY A 128 8.54 9.36 4.58
N VAL A 129 8.40 10.20 3.57
CA VAL A 129 8.59 9.85 2.16
C VAL A 129 9.93 10.43 1.68
N ALA A 130 10.63 9.68 0.82
CA ALA A 130 11.94 10.11 0.30
C ALA A 130 11.88 11.53 -0.29
N GLY A 131 12.71 12.43 0.25
CA GLY A 131 12.78 13.83 -0.19
C GLY A 131 11.79 14.79 0.47
N ALA A 132 10.86 14.31 1.32
CA ALA A 132 10.12 15.17 2.24
C ALA A 132 11.06 15.61 3.37
N LYS A 133 11.09 16.91 3.67
CA LYS A 133 11.71 17.37 4.92
C LYS A 133 10.86 16.76 6.05
N THR A 134 11.43 15.88 6.86
CA THR A 134 10.83 15.52 8.15
C THR A 134 10.59 16.83 8.88
N GLY A 135 9.36 17.05 9.36
CA GLY A 135 9.07 18.22 10.18
C GLY A 135 10.07 18.31 11.33
N GLU A 136 10.36 19.54 11.78
CA GLU A 136 11.20 19.76 12.96
C GLU A 136 10.50 19.30 14.25
N ASP A 137 9.20 18.97 14.19
CA ASP A 137 8.42 18.45 15.30
C ASP A 137 8.83 17.00 15.64
N PRO A 138 9.44 16.76 16.81
CA PRO A 138 9.81 15.42 17.26
C PRO A 138 8.62 14.49 17.49
N ALA A 139 7.39 15.01 17.57
CA ALA A 139 6.15 14.23 17.73
C ALA A 139 5.45 13.93 16.39
N ALA A 140 5.95 14.44 15.26
CA ALA A 140 5.35 14.22 13.95
C ALA A 140 5.48 12.76 13.51
N LEU A 141 4.35 12.05 13.48
CA LEU A 141 4.28 10.68 13.00
C LEU A 141 4.35 10.64 11.48
N SER A 142 5.43 10.09 10.94
CA SER A 142 5.67 10.06 9.50
C SER A 142 5.47 8.66 8.90
N LEU A 143 5.10 8.60 7.61
CA LEU A 143 4.95 7.34 6.86
C LEU A 143 6.26 6.53 6.80
N ASN A 144 6.18 5.20 6.75
CA ASN A 144 7.38 4.34 6.66
C ASN A 144 7.89 4.08 5.23
N PHE A 145 8.14 5.14 4.45
CA PHE A 145 8.57 5.03 3.04
C PHE A 145 10.03 5.46 2.80
N ALA A 146 10.64 6.19 3.74
CA ALA A 146 12.00 6.70 3.61
C ALA A 146 13.06 5.71 4.12
N GLY A 147 14.02 5.40 3.26
CA GLY A 147 15.13 4.50 3.55
C GLY A 147 15.04 3.19 2.79
N HIS A 148 15.84 2.22 3.23
CA HIS A 148 15.89 0.90 2.61
C HIS A 148 14.87 -0.03 3.29
N GLY A 149 13.93 -0.60 2.53
CA GLY A 149 12.85 -1.44 3.06
C GLY A 149 13.31 -2.61 3.93
N PHE A 150 14.45 -3.25 3.61
CA PHE A 150 15.07 -4.28 4.47
C PHE A 150 15.44 -3.85 5.90
N LYS A 151 15.43 -2.55 6.22
CA LYS A 151 15.65 -2.07 7.59
C LYS A 151 14.38 -2.05 8.43
N THR A 152 13.21 -2.17 7.80
CA THR A 152 11.91 -1.96 8.44
C THR A 152 10.88 -3.04 8.12
N ARG A 153 11.14 -3.93 7.15
CA ARG A 153 10.31 -5.09 6.80
C ARG A 153 11.05 -6.36 7.21
N PHE A 154 10.49 -7.09 8.18
CA PHE A 154 11.12 -8.26 8.78
C PHE A 154 10.46 -9.52 8.23
N VAL A 155 11.23 -10.29 7.44
CA VAL A 155 10.74 -11.53 6.82
C VAL A 155 10.51 -12.59 7.89
N MET A 156 9.39 -13.28 7.75
CA MET A 156 8.99 -14.42 8.57
C MET A 156 9.10 -15.72 7.79
N ALA A 157 8.62 -15.76 6.54
CA ALA A 157 8.66 -16.97 5.73
C ALA A 157 8.70 -16.66 4.24
N SER A 158 9.15 -17.63 3.47
CA SER A 158 9.06 -17.65 2.01
C SER A 158 8.64 -19.03 1.53
N LEU A 159 7.68 -19.11 0.60
CA LEU A 159 7.13 -20.37 0.09
C LEU A 159 7.07 -20.32 -1.44
N LEU A 160 7.54 -21.36 -2.13
CA LEU A 160 7.46 -21.41 -3.60
C LEU A 160 6.05 -21.81 -4.03
N LYS A 161 5.60 -21.26 -5.15
CA LYS A 161 4.28 -21.55 -5.72
C LYS A 161 4.07 -23.04 -5.98
N GLU A 162 5.09 -23.72 -6.47
CA GLU A 162 5.09 -25.18 -6.62
C GLU A 162 4.72 -25.96 -5.35
N ASP A 163 5.02 -25.42 -4.17
CA ASP A 163 4.77 -26.10 -2.89
C ASP A 163 3.31 -26.02 -2.44
N TYR A 164 2.52 -25.04 -2.93
CA TYR A 164 1.15 -24.79 -2.44
C TYR A 164 0.08 -24.63 -3.52
N LYS A 165 0.45 -24.56 -4.81
CA LYS A 165 -0.52 -24.39 -5.90
C LYS A 165 -1.57 -25.51 -5.98
N ASP A 166 -1.17 -26.74 -5.63
CA ASP A 166 -2.01 -27.94 -5.72
C ASP A 166 -2.61 -28.34 -4.35
N ASP A 167 -2.14 -27.71 -3.27
CA ASP A 167 -2.60 -27.97 -1.90
C ASP A 167 -2.68 -26.64 -1.11
N PRO A 168 -3.86 -25.98 -1.13
CA PRO A 168 -4.08 -24.74 -0.39
C PRO A 168 -3.86 -24.86 1.13
N SER A 169 -3.90 -26.09 1.69
CA SER A 169 -3.70 -26.31 3.13
C SER A 169 -2.27 -25.98 3.57
N VAL A 170 -1.29 -26.04 2.65
CA VAL A 170 0.10 -25.67 2.90
C VAL A 170 0.20 -24.20 3.29
N MET A 171 -0.47 -23.32 2.53
CA MET A 171 -0.53 -21.90 2.83
C MET A 171 -1.27 -21.64 4.16
N GLN A 172 -2.38 -22.34 4.40
CA GLN A 172 -3.14 -22.20 5.66
C GLN A 172 -2.31 -22.63 6.89
N GLN A 173 -1.56 -23.73 6.80
CA GLN A 173 -0.66 -24.20 7.86
C GLN A 173 0.45 -23.20 8.13
N LEU A 174 1.07 -22.63 7.07
CA LEU A 174 2.10 -21.60 7.22
C LEU A 174 1.54 -20.33 7.87
N LEU A 175 0.36 -19.88 7.43
CA LEU A 175 -0.32 -18.73 8.02
C LEU A 175 -0.67 -18.98 9.48
N LYS A 176 -1.14 -20.17 9.83
CA LYS A 176 -1.42 -20.57 11.22
C LYS A 176 -0.19 -20.42 12.11
N LEU A 177 0.96 -20.97 11.68
CA LEU A 177 2.22 -20.87 12.44
C LEU A 177 2.65 -19.43 12.67
N ILE A 178 2.51 -18.58 11.65
CA ILE A 178 2.88 -17.16 11.72
C ILE A 178 1.93 -16.40 12.64
N ILE A 179 0.63 -16.65 12.53
CA ILE A 179 -0.40 -15.96 13.32
C ILE A 179 -0.29 -16.34 14.81
N GLU A 180 -0.10 -17.62 15.13
CA GLU A 180 0.08 -18.09 16.51
C GLU A 180 1.33 -17.46 17.15
N ASP A 181 2.42 -17.29 16.40
CA ASP A 181 3.64 -16.65 16.90
C ASP A 181 3.49 -15.13 17.06
N ILE A 182 2.76 -14.46 16.16
CA ILE A 182 2.44 -13.02 16.30
C ILE A 182 1.53 -12.79 17.51
N ASP A 183 0.53 -13.65 17.74
CA ASP A 183 -0.35 -13.53 18.89
C ASP A 183 0.43 -13.61 20.22
N CYS A 184 1.40 -14.53 20.30
CA CYS A 184 2.34 -14.63 21.42
C CYS A 184 3.15 -13.35 21.66
N CYS A 185 3.45 -12.58 20.61
CA CYS A 185 4.11 -11.27 20.73
C CYS A 185 3.13 -10.16 21.16
N SER A 186 1.85 -10.33 20.88
CA SER A 186 0.81 -9.34 21.12
C SER A 186 0.22 -9.41 22.53
N ARG A 187 0.40 -10.52 23.25
CA ARG A 187 -0.10 -10.75 24.62
C ARG A 187 1.06 -11.14 25.55
N LYS A 188 1.04 -10.67 26.80
CA LYS A 188 1.69 -11.43 27.89
C LYS A 188 0.86 -12.69 28.15
N PRO A 189 1.48 -13.84 28.47
CA PRO A 189 0.73 -15.05 28.78
C PRO A 189 -0.05 -14.80 30.08
N ASP A 190 -1.36 -14.59 29.95
CA ASP A 190 -2.43 -14.94 30.89
C ASP A 190 -3.66 -14.05 30.62
N ALA A 191 -4.48 -14.46 29.65
CA ALA A 191 -5.87 -14.01 29.55
C ALA A 191 -6.69 -15.00 28.72
N PRO A 192 -7.59 -15.81 29.34
CA PRO A 192 -8.55 -16.60 28.61
C PRO A 192 -9.78 -15.75 28.29
N TYR A 193 -10.01 -15.41 27.02
CA TYR A 193 -11.37 -15.21 26.53
C TYR A 193 -11.48 -15.20 25.00
N ILE A 194 -12.31 -16.10 24.46
CA ILE A 194 -13.08 -15.94 23.22
C ILE A 194 -14.51 -16.22 23.63
N GLN A 195 -15.43 -15.26 23.42
CA GLN A 195 -16.81 -15.57 23.04
C GLN A 195 -17.61 -14.34 22.59
N THR A 196 -18.05 -14.41 21.31
CA THR A 196 -19.27 -13.84 20.66
C THR A 196 -19.29 -12.31 20.40
N PHE A 197 -19.72 -11.74 19.26
CA PHE A 197 -20.93 -11.93 18.42
C PHE A 197 -20.88 -11.16 17.05
N TYR A 198 -21.88 -11.42 16.17
CA TYR A 198 -22.45 -10.68 15.00
C TYR A 198 -21.84 -10.86 13.59
N GLU A 199 -22.59 -11.03 12.48
CA GLU A 199 -23.98 -11.50 12.24
C GLU A 199 -24.15 -12.08 10.81
N VAL A 200 -23.34 -11.67 9.82
CA VAL A 200 -22.92 -12.52 8.68
C VAL A 200 -21.53 -12.08 8.24
N ASP A 201 -20.53 -12.91 8.48
CA ASP A 201 -19.19 -12.70 7.97
C ASP A 201 -19.13 -13.01 6.45
N PRO A 202 -18.28 -12.35 5.64
CA PRO A 202 -18.19 -12.61 4.19
C PRO A 202 -17.51 -13.95 3.85
N TRP A 203 -17.15 -14.74 4.85
CA TRP A 203 -16.48 -16.02 4.73
C TRP A 203 -17.39 -17.15 5.25
N THR A 204 -17.31 -18.31 4.60
CA THR A 204 -17.97 -19.54 5.06
C THR A 204 -17.30 -20.14 6.30
N GLU A 205 -16.02 -19.84 6.52
CA GLU A 205 -15.22 -20.24 7.68
C GLU A 205 -14.36 -19.06 8.14
N GLU A 206 -14.25 -18.84 9.45
CA GLU A 206 -13.53 -17.70 9.99
C GLU A 206 -12.01 -17.73 9.68
N PRO A 207 -11.43 -16.66 9.09
CA PRO A 207 -10.00 -16.58 8.88
C PRO A 207 -9.22 -16.58 10.20
N LEU A 208 -8.09 -17.28 10.20
CA LEU A 208 -7.17 -17.34 11.35
C LEU A 208 -6.74 -15.96 11.87
N PHE A 209 -6.67 -14.97 10.97
CA PHE A 209 -6.28 -13.60 11.36
C PHE A 209 -7.27 -12.98 12.33
N THR A 210 -8.58 -13.11 12.08
CA THR A 210 -9.62 -12.46 12.89
C THR A 210 -10.01 -13.29 14.11
N SER A 211 -9.76 -14.60 14.11
CA SER A 211 -10.00 -15.43 15.30
C SER A 211 -8.88 -15.31 16.35
N THR A 212 -7.66 -14.95 15.95
CA THR A 212 -6.49 -14.94 16.84
C THR A 212 -5.99 -13.53 17.16
N LEU A 213 -5.86 -12.65 16.16
CA LEU A 213 -5.18 -11.35 16.33
C LEU A 213 -6.15 -10.26 16.83
N MET A 214 -5.62 -9.27 17.54
CA MET A 214 -6.38 -8.08 17.94
C MET A 214 -6.86 -7.30 16.71
N HIS A 215 -8.13 -6.92 16.73
CA HIS A 215 -8.80 -6.19 15.66
C HIS A 215 -9.99 -5.38 16.20
N GLU A 216 -10.72 -4.73 15.31
CA GLU A 216 -11.97 -4.03 15.64
C GLU A 216 -13.08 -5.00 16.06
N ILE A 217 -13.50 -4.91 17.32
CA ILE A 217 -14.54 -5.78 17.87
C ILE A 217 -15.85 -5.57 17.10
N GLY A 218 -16.41 -6.66 16.55
CA GLY A 218 -17.65 -6.65 15.78
C GLY A 218 -17.49 -6.19 14.32
N ILE A 219 -16.28 -5.90 13.85
CA ILE A 219 -16.01 -5.48 12.45
C ILE A 219 -14.82 -6.27 11.88
N LYS A 220 -14.88 -7.59 11.95
CA LYS A 220 -13.80 -8.50 11.51
C LYS A 220 -13.28 -8.22 10.09
N PRO A 221 -14.11 -7.91 9.07
CA PRO A 221 -13.60 -7.60 7.73
C PRO A 221 -12.68 -6.38 7.66
N ALA A 222 -12.77 -5.44 8.61
CA ALA A 222 -11.90 -4.26 8.67
C ALA A 222 -10.44 -4.59 9.00
N PHE A 223 -10.13 -5.84 9.38
CA PHE A 223 -8.76 -6.34 9.49
C PHE A 223 -8.03 -6.28 8.15
N PHE A 224 -8.72 -6.61 7.05
CA PHE A 224 -8.13 -6.59 5.71
C PHE A 224 -8.18 -5.18 5.14
N LYS A 225 -7.01 -4.62 4.85
CA LYS A 225 -6.87 -3.24 4.41
C LYS A 225 -6.89 -3.12 2.88
N VAL A 226 -7.49 -2.04 2.39
CA VAL A 226 -7.53 -1.77 0.95
C VAL A 226 -6.28 -1.00 0.57
N ASP A 227 -5.41 -1.64 -0.22
CA ASP A 227 -4.21 -0.98 -0.71
C ASP A 227 -4.54 0.13 -1.72
N ALA A 228 -4.37 1.38 -1.29
CA ALA A 228 -4.57 2.57 -2.11
C ALA A 228 -3.61 2.63 -3.32
N PHE A 229 -2.39 2.10 -3.20
CA PHE A 229 -1.39 2.11 -4.26
C PHE A 229 -1.79 1.21 -5.43
N HIS A 230 -2.08 -0.09 -5.20
CA HIS A 230 -2.53 -0.99 -6.26
C HIS A 230 -3.92 -0.62 -6.79
N THR A 231 -4.79 -0.08 -5.94
CA THR A 231 -6.14 0.38 -6.31
C THR A 231 -6.07 1.55 -7.28
N VAL A 232 -5.16 2.51 -7.06
CA VAL A 232 -5.04 3.70 -7.91
C VAL A 232 -4.00 3.52 -9.01
N SER A 233 -2.73 3.31 -8.65
CA SER A 233 -1.59 3.34 -9.58
C SER A 233 -1.60 2.19 -10.57
N LEU A 234 -2.06 1.00 -10.16
CA LEU A 234 -2.23 -0.17 -11.03
C LEU A 234 -3.70 -0.52 -11.27
N GLY A 235 -4.60 0.42 -10.98
CA GLY A 235 -6.03 0.24 -11.12
C GLY A 235 -6.69 1.44 -11.75
N ILE A 236 -7.48 2.17 -10.98
CA ILE A 236 -8.36 3.21 -11.53
C ILE A 236 -7.58 4.33 -12.23
N GLY A 237 -6.39 4.70 -11.73
CA GLY A 237 -5.56 5.75 -12.33
C GLY A 237 -4.98 5.31 -13.67
N LYS A 238 -4.68 4.02 -13.82
CA LYS A 238 -4.23 3.43 -15.09
C LYS A 238 -5.32 3.55 -16.16
N ASN A 239 -6.53 3.09 -15.82
CA ASN A 239 -7.67 3.17 -16.72
C ASN A 239 -8.04 4.64 -17.01
N PHE A 240 -8.02 5.51 -16.01
CA PHE A 240 -8.35 6.92 -16.18
C PHE A 240 -7.34 7.62 -17.11
N ALA A 241 -6.03 7.43 -16.90
CA ALA A 241 -5.00 7.97 -17.79
C ALA A 241 -5.16 7.45 -19.22
N SER A 242 -5.42 6.14 -19.37
CA SER A 242 -5.56 5.52 -20.69
C SER A 242 -6.80 6.02 -21.45
N GLY A 243 -7.98 6.01 -20.81
CA GLY A 243 -9.21 6.56 -21.37
C GLY A 243 -9.11 8.05 -21.68
N SER A 244 -8.42 8.81 -20.84
CA SER A 244 -8.16 10.24 -21.07
C SER A 244 -7.32 10.46 -22.33
N LEU A 245 -6.22 9.72 -22.53
CA LEU A 245 -5.38 9.83 -23.73
C LEU A 245 -6.14 9.40 -24.99
N ALA A 246 -6.96 8.35 -24.89
CA ALA A 246 -7.82 7.89 -25.98
C ALA A 246 -8.90 8.92 -26.38
N LEU A 247 -9.34 9.77 -25.43
CA LEU A 247 -10.22 10.90 -25.70
C LEU A 247 -9.44 12.11 -26.25
N LEU A 248 -8.38 12.53 -25.56
CA LEU A 248 -7.60 13.73 -25.85
C LEU A 248 -6.92 13.70 -27.21
N GLN A 249 -6.62 12.51 -27.76
CA GLN A 249 -6.06 12.40 -29.12
C GLN A 249 -6.97 13.03 -30.18
N THR A 250 -8.28 13.18 -29.93
CA THR A 250 -9.20 13.88 -30.86
C THR A 250 -8.86 15.35 -31.07
N LEU A 251 -8.09 15.96 -30.15
CA LEU A 251 -7.63 17.34 -30.24
C LEU A 251 -6.36 17.51 -31.09
N CYS A 252 -5.72 16.41 -31.49
CA CYS A 252 -4.49 16.44 -32.28
C CYS A 252 -4.79 16.52 -33.79
N ARG A 253 -3.96 17.26 -34.52
CA ARG A 253 -4.06 17.40 -35.99
C ARG A 253 -3.52 16.14 -36.67
N GLY A 254 -4.38 15.14 -36.89
CA GLY A 254 -4.05 13.92 -37.62
C GLY A 254 -5.31 13.22 -38.13
N ASN A 255 -5.21 12.53 -39.26
CA ASN A 255 -6.35 11.88 -39.90
C ASN A 255 -6.65 10.53 -39.25
N THR A 256 -5.60 9.85 -38.76
CA THR A 256 -5.72 8.54 -38.14
C THR A 256 -5.44 8.57 -36.63
N ILE A 257 -5.98 7.61 -35.87
CA ILE A 257 -5.67 7.48 -34.44
C ILE A 257 -4.15 7.33 -34.20
N PRO A 258 -3.40 6.48 -34.94
CA PRO A 258 -1.96 6.37 -34.77
C PRO A 258 -1.20 7.69 -34.97
N GLU A 259 -1.55 8.49 -35.98
CA GLU A 259 -0.96 9.82 -36.19
C GLU A 259 -1.19 10.74 -35.01
N ARG A 260 -2.43 10.79 -34.51
CA ARG A 260 -2.78 11.64 -33.36
C ARG A 260 -2.12 11.19 -32.06
N LEU A 261 -1.97 9.88 -31.86
CA LEU A 261 -1.22 9.33 -30.72
C LEU A 261 0.29 9.56 -30.84
N ALA A 262 0.86 9.63 -32.04
CA ALA A 262 2.24 10.02 -32.25
C ALA A 262 2.49 11.49 -31.86
N ILE A 263 1.53 12.38 -32.10
CA ILE A 263 1.59 13.77 -31.63
C ILE A 263 1.57 13.82 -30.10
N LEU A 264 0.62 13.13 -29.45
CA LEU A 264 0.60 13.04 -27.98
C LEU A 264 1.87 12.43 -27.39
N THR A 265 2.49 11.48 -28.11
CA THR A 265 3.78 10.91 -27.72
C THR A 265 4.88 11.98 -27.69
N ALA A 266 4.98 12.81 -28.73
CA ALA A 266 5.96 13.89 -28.79
C ALA A 266 5.74 14.89 -27.64
N ASP A 267 4.49 15.29 -27.41
CA ASP A 267 4.11 16.18 -26.30
C ASP A 267 4.48 15.58 -24.92
N TYR A 268 4.25 14.28 -24.73
CA TYR A 268 4.62 13.57 -23.50
C TYR A 268 6.14 13.53 -23.28
N LEU A 269 6.91 13.25 -24.32
CA LEU A 269 8.37 13.19 -24.22
C LEU A 269 8.98 14.56 -23.91
N GLU A 270 8.46 15.63 -24.52
CA GLU A 270 8.90 16.99 -24.20
C GLU A 270 8.49 17.38 -22.77
N PHE A 271 7.26 17.07 -22.35
CA PHE A 271 6.82 17.26 -20.95
C PHE A 271 7.76 16.55 -19.97
N CYS A 272 8.12 15.29 -20.22
CA CYS A 272 9.04 14.54 -19.37
C CYS A 272 10.42 15.23 -19.25
N LYS A 273 10.94 15.75 -20.36
CA LYS A 273 12.21 16.46 -20.42
C LYS A 273 12.15 17.79 -19.67
N GLU A 274 11.16 18.62 -19.93
CA GLU A 274 10.98 19.95 -19.32
C GLU A 274 10.76 19.86 -17.81
N HIS A 275 9.91 18.92 -17.36
CA HIS A 275 9.51 18.78 -15.96
C HIS A 275 10.36 17.78 -15.17
N ARG A 276 11.43 17.23 -15.78
CA ARG A 276 12.32 16.23 -15.17
C ARG A 276 11.55 15.00 -14.64
N VAL A 277 10.51 14.60 -15.36
CA VAL A 277 9.75 13.38 -15.09
C VAL A 277 10.35 12.24 -15.90
N THR A 278 10.58 11.09 -15.25
CA THR A 278 11.12 9.90 -15.95
C THR A 278 10.20 9.47 -17.09
N ASN A 279 10.75 9.35 -18.30
CA ASN A 279 10.05 8.86 -19.48
C ASN A 279 10.04 7.32 -19.52
N TYR A 280 9.15 6.69 -18.75
CA TYR A 280 9.09 5.23 -18.68
C TYR A 280 8.72 4.53 -20.00
N VAL A 281 8.15 5.25 -20.96
CA VAL A 281 7.80 4.76 -22.30
C VAL A 281 8.23 5.76 -23.36
N ARG A 282 8.57 5.25 -24.54
CA ARG A 282 8.96 6.07 -25.70
C ARG A 282 7.81 6.35 -26.67
N LYS A 283 6.68 5.67 -26.50
CA LYS A 283 5.54 5.72 -27.41
C LYS A 283 4.24 5.51 -26.66
N ILE A 284 3.26 6.37 -26.94
CA ILE A 284 1.86 6.18 -26.57
C ILE A 284 1.15 5.68 -27.83
N ASP A 285 0.71 4.42 -27.82
CA ASP A 285 -0.07 3.83 -28.91
C ASP A 285 -1.23 2.99 -28.38
N LYS A 286 -2.07 2.45 -29.27
CA LYS A 286 -3.20 1.62 -28.87
C LYS A 286 -2.77 0.42 -28.02
N ALA A 287 -1.60 -0.16 -28.28
CA ALA A 287 -1.10 -1.29 -27.50
C ALA A 287 -0.79 -0.86 -26.06
N LEU A 288 -0.09 0.27 -25.85
CA LEU A 288 0.14 0.81 -24.51
C LEU A 288 -1.18 1.15 -23.81
N LEU A 289 -2.11 1.77 -24.51
CA LEU A 289 -3.42 2.14 -23.97
C LEU A 289 -4.33 0.93 -23.71
N GLY A 290 -3.92 -0.27 -24.12
CA GLY A 290 -4.80 -1.46 -24.08
C GLY A 290 -6.08 -1.23 -24.87
N TRP A 291 -6.03 -0.41 -25.92
CA TRP A 291 -7.21 0.13 -26.59
C TRP A 291 -7.69 -0.82 -27.69
N GLN A 292 -8.53 -1.78 -27.28
CA GLN A 292 -9.28 -2.66 -28.19
C GLN A 292 -10.70 -2.13 -28.38
N HIS A 293 -11.57 -2.35 -27.38
CA HIS A 293 -12.91 -1.77 -27.28
C HIS A 293 -12.89 -0.56 -26.33
N SER A 294 -12.40 -0.78 -25.10
CA SER A 294 -12.08 0.21 -24.08
C SER A 294 -10.58 0.48 -24.00
N ALA A 295 -10.18 1.54 -23.30
CA ALA A 295 -8.78 1.89 -23.07
C ALA A 295 -8.40 1.61 -21.60
N ASP A 296 -7.86 0.41 -21.33
CA ASP A 296 -7.64 -0.09 -19.97
C ASP A 296 -6.18 0.02 -19.48
N GLY A 297 -5.25 0.35 -20.38
CA GLY A 297 -3.83 0.45 -20.07
C GLY A 297 -3.16 -0.92 -19.87
N SER A 298 -2.20 -1.24 -20.72
CA SER A 298 -1.51 -2.55 -20.72
C SER A 298 -0.23 -2.59 -19.88
N TRP A 299 0.14 -1.48 -19.25
CA TRP A 299 1.38 -1.41 -18.47
C TRP A 299 1.22 -1.95 -17.03
N ASN A 300 2.32 -2.48 -16.51
CA ASN A 300 2.41 -3.04 -15.16
C ASN A 300 3.26 -2.17 -14.22
N LYS A 301 3.83 -1.06 -14.69
CA LYS A 301 4.67 -0.18 -13.87
C LYS A 301 3.84 0.96 -13.29
N ALA A 302 3.61 0.95 -11.97
CA ALA A 302 2.82 1.96 -11.27
C ALA A 302 3.31 3.41 -11.52
N SER A 303 4.63 3.61 -11.55
CA SER A 303 5.21 4.95 -11.79
C SER A 303 4.86 5.53 -13.17
N LEU A 304 4.55 4.69 -14.17
CA LEU A 304 4.09 5.16 -15.48
C LEU A 304 2.70 5.78 -15.37
N THR A 305 1.80 5.22 -14.57
CA THR A 305 0.47 5.82 -14.30
C THR A 305 0.63 7.22 -13.74
N THR A 306 1.49 7.41 -12.75
CA THR A 306 1.76 8.73 -12.17
C THR A 306 2.32 9.71 -13.21
N ALA A 307 3.25 9.27 -14.06
CA ALA A 307 3.81 10.11 -15.12
C ALA A 307 2.74 10.53 -16.15
N LEU A 308 1.90 9.59 -16.58
CA LEU A 308 0.82 9.84 -17.53
C LEU A 308 -0.28 10.73 -16.94
N CYS A 309 -0.71 10.52 -15.69
CA CYS A 309 -1.67 11.41 -15.02
C CYS A 309 -1.14 12.83 -14.89
N LYS A 310 0.15 13.02 -14.58
CA LYS A 310 0.78 14.35 -14.54
C LYS A 310 0.82 15.00 -15.93
N PHE A 311 1.18 14.22 -16.96
CA PHE A 311 1.16 14.70 -18.35
C PHE A 311 -0.25 15.09 -18.79
N VAL A 312 -1.26 14.28 -18.50
CA VAL A 312 -2.66 14.58 -18.86
C VAL A 312 -3.13 15.86 -18.18
N ASP A 313 -2.85 16.07 -16.89
CA ASP A 313 -3.17 17.35 -16.21
C ASP A 313 -2.45 18.54 -16.87
N PHE A 314 -1.16 18.39 -17.18
CA PHE A 314 -0.38 19.42 -17.89
C PHE A 314 -0.98 19.76 -19.25
N TYR A 315 -1.30 18.74 -20.05
CA TYR A 315 -1.91 18.90 -21.37
C TYR A 315 -3.28 19.60 -21.28
N CYS A 316 -4.11 19.19 -20.33
CA CYS A 316 -5.42 19.81 -20.09
C CYS A 316 -5.30 21.27 -19.68
N LYS A 317 -4.33 21.61 -18.82
CA LYS A 317 -4.04 23.00 -18.41
C LYS A 317 -3.56 23.85 -19.58
N GLY A 318 -2.62 23.34 -20.38
CA GLY A 318 -2.09 24.05 -21.55
C GLY A 318 -3.16 24.38 -22.60
N LYS A 319 -4.21 23.57 -22.67
CA LYS A 319 -5.37 23.80 -23.56
C LYS A 319 -6.60 24.41 -22.87
N ASN A 320 -6.50 24.74 -21.58
CA ASN A 320 -7.59 25.29 -20.77
C ASN A 320 -8.89 24.45 -20.83
N LEU A 321 -8.75 23.11 -20.79
CA LEU A 321 -9.88 22.20 -21.03
C LEU A 321 -10.96 22.25 -19.95
N GLU A 322 -10.69 22.84 -18.78
CA GLU A 322 -11.70 23.04 -17.73
C GLU A 322 -12.82 24.01 -18.12
N ARG A 323 -12.56 24.86 -19.12
CA ARG A 323 -13.54 25.81 -19.66
C ARG A 323 -14.01 25.41 -21.06
N HIS A 324 -13.74 24.18 -21.48
CA HIS A 324 -14.14 23.69 -22.80
C HIS A 324 -15.63 23.39 -22.86
N ASP A 325 -16.26 23.57 -24.03
CA ASP A 325 -17.70 23.33 -24.19
C ASP A 325 -18.06 21.85 -24.01
N ASP A 326 -17.24 20.95 -24.58
CA ASP A 326 -17.35 19.50 -24.39
C ASP A 326 -17.21 19.08 -22.91
N GLU A 327 -18.29 18.49 -22.38
CA GLU A 327 -18.37 17.97 -21.01
C GLU A 327 -17.31 16.90 -20.71
N MET A 328 -17.04 15.99 -21.65
CA MET A 328 -16.07 14.92 -21.44
C MET A 328 -14.65 15.48 -21.26
N LEU A 329 -14.29 16.52 -22.01
CA LEU A 329 -12.99 17.18 -21.87
C LEU A 329 -12.84 17.90 -20.52
N ARG A 330 -13.92 18.56 -20.05
CA ARG A 330 -13.95 19.17 -18.70
C ARG A 330 -13.82 18.14 -17.59
N LEU A 331 -14.46 16.98 -17.73
CA LEU A 331 -14.41 15.89 -16.76
C LEU A 331 -13.02 15.21 -16.72
N VAL A 332 -12.37 15.02 -17.88
CA VAL A 332 -10.99 14.54 -17.92
C VAL A 332 -10.06 15.52 -17.20
N ALA A 333 -10.16 16.82 -17.51
CA ALA A 333 -9.31 17.85 -16.92
C ALA A 333 -9.45 17.92 -15.40
N SER A 334 -10.69 18.05 -14.92
CA SER A 334 -10.97 18.17 -13.48
C SER A 334 -10.73 16.86 -12.71
N GLY A 335 -11.10 15.71 -13.29
CA GLY A 335 -10.95 14.40 -12.69
C GLY A 335 -9.48 13.98 -12.53
N ILE A 336 -8.65 14.16 -13.56
CA ILE A 336 -7.21 13.86 -13.47
C ILE A 336 -6.50 14.80 -12.50
N ARG A 337 -6.89 16.09 -12.47
CA ARG A 337 -6.36 17.03 -11.48
C ARG A 337 -6.71 16.61 -10.05
N ALA A 338 -7.95 16.21 -9.81
CA ALA A 338 -8.39 15.72 -8.52
C ALA A 338 -7.65 14.43 -8.12
N LEU A 339 -7.42 13.51 -9.07
CA LEU A 339 -6.65 12.29 -8.82
C LEU A 339 -5.19 12.58 -8.46
N ASN A 340 -4.55 13.52 -9.19
CA ASN A 340 -3.20 13.97 -8.89
C ASN A 340 -3.14 14.65 -7.51
N TYR A 341 -4.10 15.51 -7.17
CA TYR A 341 -4.19 16.15 -5.86
C TYR A 341 -4.37 15.10 -4.76
N PHE A 342 -5.29 14.15 -4.94
CA PHE A 342 -5.54 13.04 -4.02
C PHE A 342 -4.25 12.27 -3.71
N MET A 343 -3.62 11.66 -4.72
CA MET A 343 -2.43 10.84 -4.49
C MET A 343 -1.24 11.66 -4.02
N SER A 344 -0.98 12.82 -4.63
CA SER A 344 0.19 13.61 -4.26
C SER A 344 0.10 14.19 -2.86
N THR A 345 -1.10 14.50 -2.36
CA THR A 345 -1.29 14.96 -0.99
C THR A 345 -1.03 13.82 -0.03
N LEU A 346 -1.64 12.65 -0.24
CA LEU A 346 -1.41 11.47 0.60
C LEU A 346 0.06 11.08 0.72
N TYR A 347 0.84 11.12 -0.37
CA TYR A 347 2.28 10.86 -0.35
C TYR A 347 3.12 11.97 0.30
N LYS A 348 2.63 13.20 0.39
CA LYS A 348 3.38 14.33 0.98
C LYS A 348 3.03 14.59 2.43
N SER A 349 1.94 14.00 2.90
CA SER A 349 1.46 14.16 4.26
C SER A 349 2.06 13.15 5.22
N GLU A 350 1.86 13.43 6.50
CA GLU A 350 2.22 12.58 7.62
C GLU A 350 1.37 11.30 7.70
N LEU A 351 1.68 10.45 8.67
CA LEU A 351 0.95 9.21 8.94
C LEU A 351 -0.51 9.49 9.31
N PHE A 352 -0.78 10.61 9.98
CA PHE A 352 -2.13 11.09 10.26
C PHE A 352 -2.35 12.44 9.61
N LEU A 353 -3.48 12.58 8.92
CA LEU A 353 -3.94 13.80 8.28
C LEU A 353 -4.75 14.62 9.27
N GLU A 354 -4.51 15.93 9.31
CA GLU A 354 -5.43 16.85 9.98
C GLU A 354 -6.81 16.81 9.29
N GLN A 355 -7.88 16.92 10.08
CA GLN A 355 -9.27 16.84 9.64
C GLN A 355 -9.56 17.65 8.36
N GLY A 356 -9.13 18.91 8.30
CA GLY A 356 -9.39 19.79 7.15
C GLY A 356 -8.72 19.29 5.86
N LEU A 357 -7.49 18.80 5.98
CA LEU A 357 -6.75 18.22 4.86
C LEU A 357 -7.38 16.89 4.42
N ALA A 358 -7.71 16.01 5.37
CA ALA A 358 -8.39 14.74 5.11
C ALA A 358 -9.71 14.95 4.35
N ARG A 359 -10.51 15.95 4.76
CA ARG A 359 -11.77 16.29 4.10
C ARG A 359 -11.56 16.78 2.66
N SER A 360 -10.55 17.63 2.44
CA SER A 360 -10.21 18.15 1.12
C SER A 360 -9.74 17.04 0.17
N VAL A 361 -8.92 16.11 0.68
CA VAL A 361 -8.47 14.93 -0.07
C VAL A 361 -9.66 14.01 -0.38
N ALA A 362 -10.54 13.74 0.60
CA ALA A 362 -11.74 12.93 0.37
C ALA A 362 -12.67 13.53 -0.70
N GLN A 363 -12.88 14.85 -0.68
CA GLN A 363 -13.67 15.55 -1.70
C GLN A 363 -13.06 15.38 -3.11
N ALA A 364 -11.75 15.48 -3.23
CA ALA A 364 -11.08 15.19 -4.50
C ALA A 364 -11.29 13.73 -4.93
N GLY A 365 -11.24 12.78 -4.00
CA GLY A 365 -11.53 11.37 -4.30
C GLY A 365 -12.98 11.13 -4.76
N TRP A 366 -13.95 11.80 -4.14
CA TRP A 366 -15.35 11.78 -4.59
C TRP A 366 -15.51 12.36 -5.99
N HIS A 367 -14.81 13.46 -6.29
CA HIS A 367 -14.81 14.06 -7.63
C HIS A 367 -14.24 13.12 -8.68
N VAL A 368 -13.16 12.37 -8.37
CA VAL A 368 -12.61 11.34 -9.26
C VAL A 368 -13.66 10.29 -9.59
N LEU A 369 -14.37 9.76 -8.59
CA LEU A 369 -15.42 8.75 -8.79
C LEU A 369 -16.57 9.28 -9.65
N ALA A 370 -17.04 10.48 -9.36
CA ALA A 370 -18.11 11.13 -10.12
C ALA A 370 -17.70 11.39 -11.58
N ALA A 371 -16.51 11.95 -11.79
CA ALA A 371 -15.98 12.23 -13.12
C ALA A 371 -15.76 10.95 -13.93
N TYR A 372 -15.16 9.91 -13.32
CA TYR A 372 -14.94 8.63 -13.98
C TYR A 372 -16.27 7.97 -14.37
N GLY A 373 -17.23 7.91 -13.45
CA GLY A 373 -18.55 7.32 -13.71
C GLY A 373 -19.30 8.06 -14.82
N ARG A 374 -19.27 9.40 -14.82
CA ARG A 374 -19.89 10.22 -15.87
C ARG A 374 -19.20 10.04 -17.23
N LEU A 375 -17.87 9.96 -17.25
CA LEU A 375 -17.11 9.68 -18.47
C LEU A 375 -17.40 8.28 -19.04
N ALA A 376 -17.51 7.27 -18.18
CA ALA A 376 -17.92 5.93 -18.59
C ALA A 376 -19.29 5.95 -19.27
N GLN A 377 -20.28 6.62 -18.66
CA GLN A 377 -21.61 6.78 -19.23
C GLN A 377 -21.58 7.50 -20.57
N LEU A 378 -20.99 8.70 -20.63
CA LEU A 378 -20.98 9.53 -21.85
C LEU A 378 -20.28 8.83 -23.03
N THR A 379 -19.17 8.16 -22.78
CA THR A 379 -18.44 7.46 -23.85
C THR A 379 -19.15 6.18 -24.31
N PHE A 380 -19.88 5.51 -23.40
CA PHE A 380 -20.74 4.39 -23.75
C PHE A 380 -21.92 4.83 -24.61
N ASP A 381 -22.63 5.90 -24.22
CA ASP A 381 -23.77 6.45 -24.97
C ASP A 381 -23.36 6.95 -26.36
N ALA A 382 -22.13 7.44 -26.51
CA ALA A 382 -21.55 7.83 -27.80
C ALA A 382 -21.09 6.64 -28.67
N GLY A 383 -21.33 5.39 -28.25
CA GLY A 383 -20.94 4.18 -28.97
C GLY A 383 -19.43 3.94 -29.03
N ASN A 384 -18.64 4.59 -28.16
CA ASN A 384 -17.18 4.53 -28.16
C ASN A 384 -16.64 4.46 -26.73
N PRO A 385 -16.91 3.37 -25.99
CA PRO A 385 -16.59 3.27 -24.56
C PRO A 385 -15.09 3.41 -24.34
N LYS A 386 -14.65 4.38 -23.53
CA LYS A 386 -13.23 4.60 -23.23
C LYS A 386 -12.86 4.28 -21.79
N PHE A 387 -13.84 4.31 -20.89
CA PHE A 387 -13.64 4.18 -19.44
C PHE A 387 -14.40 2.96 -18.92
N THR A 388 -13.67 1.91 -18.56
CA THR A 388 -14.25 0.65 -18.08
C THR A 388 -14.56 0.72 -16.59
N LEU A 389 -15.73 0.24 -16.18
CA LEU A 389 -16.05 0.04 -14.77
C LEU A 389 -15.40 -1.25 -14.27
N ILE A 390 -14.48 -1.13 -13.30
CA ILE A 390 -13.72 -2.26 -12.73
C ILE A 390 -13.94 -2.37 -11.22
N PRO A 391 -13.77 -3.56 -10.60
CA PRO A 391 -13.93 -3.74 -9.15
C PRO A 391 -13.08 -2.79 -8.30
N LYS A 392 -11.91 -2.37 -8.81
CA LYS A 392 -11.05 -1.40 -8.13
C LYS A 392 -11.69 -0.02 -7.93
N LEU A 393 -12.74 0.34 -8.68
CA LEU A 393 -13.51 1.55 -8.39
C LEU A 393 -14.25 1.45 -7.05
N ARG A 394 -14.75 0.26 -6.70
CA ARG A 394 -15.38 0.02 -5.41
C ARG A 394 -14.35 0.02 -4.29
N MET A 395 -13.18 -0.57 -4.51
CA MET A 395 -12.06 -0.48 -3.56
C MET A 395 -11.64 0.98 -3.33
N TYR A 396 -11.53 1.77 -4.40
CA TYR A 396 -11.23 3.20 -4.28
C TYR A 396 -12.33 3.95 -3.51
N TRP A 397 -13.59 3.63 -3.77
CA TRP A 397 -14.72 4.15 -3.00
C TRP A 397 -14.58 3.85 -1.50
N HIS A 398 -14.15 2.65 -1.11
CA HIS A 398 -13.92 2.33 0.30
C HIS A 398 -12.82 3.19 0.92
N VAL A 399 -11.71 3.42 0.21
CA VAL A 399 -10.63 4.32 0.67
C VAL A 399 -11.15 5.75 0.86
N VAL A 400 -11.87 6.28 -0.13
CA VAL A 400 -12.43 7.64 -0.08
C VAL A 400 -13.50 7.77 1.00
N TYR A 401 -14.36 6.75 1.15
CA TYR A 401 -15.42 6.72 2.14
C TYR A 401 -14.86 6.70 3.56
N SER A 402 -13.91 5.84 3.87
CA SER A 402 -13.29 5.79 5.20
C SER A 402 -12.60 7.11 5.54
N LEU A 403 -11.82 7.66 4.60
CA LEU A 403 -11.18 8.97 4.76
C LEU A 403 -12.21 10.08 5.00
N HIS A 404 -13.32 10.08 4.25
CA HIS A 404 -14.39 11.05 4.43
C HIS A 404 -15.07 10.90 5.79
N LYS A 405 -15.53 9.68 6.12
CA LYS A 405 -16.22 9.34 7.36
C LYS A 405 -15.40 9.81 8.57
N ASP A 406 -14.13 9.44 8.62
CA ASP A 406 -13.26 9.78 9.74
C ASP A 406 -12.99 11.30 9.79
N SER A 407 -12.88 11.98 8.64
CA SER A 407 -12.74 13.44 8.59
C SER A 407 -13.98 14.22 9.05
N MET A 408 -15.12 13.55 9.24
CA MET A 408 -16.33 14.17 9.78
C MET A 408 -16.36 14.16 11.31
N SER A 409 -15.65 13.21 11.95
CA SER A 409 -15.73 12.98 13.40
C SER A 409 -14.41 13.08 14.14
N CYS A 410 -13.28 12.99 13.44
CA CYS A 410 -11.95 12.90 14.04
C CYS A 410 -11.10 14.12 13.69
N ALA A 411 -10.33 14.62 14.66
CA ALA A 411 -9.35 15.69 14.43
C ALA A 411 -8.16 15.20 13.58
N TRP A 412 -7.83 13.92 13.71
CA TRP A 412 -6.77 13.24 12.97
C TRP A 412 -7.33 12.00 12.29
N VAL A 413 -6.94 11.78 11.03
CA VAL A 413 -7.39 10.65 10.22
C VAL A 413 -6.19 9.87 9.72
N LEU A 414 -6.19 8.55 9.88
CA LEU A 414 -5.08 7.72 9.39
C LEU A 414 -4.93 7.90 7.87
N ASN A 415 -3.71 8.19 7.43
CA ASN A 415 -3.40 8.31 6.02
C ASN A 415 -3.50 6.92 5.35
N PRO A 416 -4.34 6.74 4.31
CA PRO A 416 -4.47 5.44 3.62
C PRO A 416 -3.16 4.88 3.06
N MET A 417 -2.13 5.73 2.88
CA MET A 417 -0.81 5.26 2.45
C MET A 417 -0.08 4.45 3.51
N ALA A 418 -0.49 4.53 4.78
CA ALA A 418 0.01 3.65 5.84
C ALA A 418 -0.25 2.18 5.54
N GLU A 419 -1.34 1.89 4.81
CA GLU A 419 -1.81 0.54 4.47
C GLU A 419 -1.43 0.14 3.03
N SER A 420 -0.61 0.93 2.34
CA SER A 420 -0.26 0.66 0.95
C SER A 420 0.92 -0.31 0.84
N CYS A 421 0.90 -1.21 -0.15
CA CYS A 421 1.96 -2.19 -0.38
C CYS A 421 3.12 -1.65 -1.26
N SER A 422 3.26 -0.33 -1.45
CA SER A 422 4.21 0.23 -2.41
C SER A 422 5.69 -0.01 -2.05
N VAL A 423 6.05 -0.07 -0.76
CA VAL A 423 7.43 -0.39 -0.33
C VAL A 423 7.63 -1.90 -0.32
N GLU A 424 6.57 -2.62 0.02
CA GLU A 424 6.53 -4.08 0.08
C GLU A 424 6.76 -4.67 -1.32
N GLU A 425 6.18 -4.08 -2.37
CA GLU A 425 6.43 -4.44 -3.78
C GLU A 425 7.93 -4.32 -4.14
N ASP A 426 8.60 -3.23 -3.74
CA ASP A 426 10.05 -3.07 -3.95
C ASP A 426 10.86 -4.11 -3.17
N VAL A 427 10.47 -4.39 -1.92
CA VAL A 427 11.12 -5.39 -1.06
C VAL A 427 11.02 -6.79 -1.67
N ILE A 428 9.83 -7.18 -2.14
CA ILE A 428 9.62 -8.46 -2.84
C ILE A 428 10.43 -8.50 -4.12
N GLY A 429 10.43 -7.42 -4.92
CA GLY A 429 11.24 -7.31 -6.12
C GLY A 429 12.73 -7.53 -5.85
N ARG A 430 13.24 -7.04 -4.72
CA ARG A 430 14.63 -7.27 -4.26
C ARG A 430 14.86 -8.70 -3.79
N TYR A 431 13.95 -9.29 -3.02
CA TYR A 431 14.08 -10.70 -2.64
C TYR A 431 14.06 -11.63 -3.86
N ALA A 432 13.10 -11.40 -4.77
CA ALA A 432 13.05 -12.05 -6.07
C ALA A 432 14.36 -11.86 -6.84
N PHE A 433 14.96 -10.66 -6.85
CA PHE A 433 16.28 -10.42 -7.45
C PHE A 433 17.38 -11.25 -6.77
N LEU A 434 17.41 -11.36 -5.44
CA LEU A 434 18.39 -12.17 -4.74
C LEU A 434 18.28 -13.64 -5.12
N THR A 435 17.06 -14.19 -5.25
CA THR A 435 16.87 -15.58 -5.74
C THR A 435 17.38 -15.81 -7.17
N ARG A 436 17.66 -14.74 -7.93
CA ARG A 436 18.22 -14.79 -9.29
C ARG A 436 19.74 -14.74 -9.36
N HIS A 437 20.41 -14.29 -8.31
CA HIS A 437 21.83 -13.94 -8.34
C HIS A 437 22.66 -14.54 -7.21
N VAL A 438 22.01 -15.19 -6.24
CA VAL A 438 22.62 -15.94 -5.14
C VAL A 438 22.22 -17.40 -5.30
#